data_AF-A0A7Z8VJ39-F1
#
_entry.id   AF-A0A7Z8VJ39-F1
#
_cell.length_a   1.000
_cell.length_b   1.000
_cell.length_c   1.000
_cell.angle_alpha   90.00
_cell.angle_beta   90.00
_cell.angle_gamma   90.00
#
_symmetry.space_group_name_H-M   'P 1'
#
loop_
_entity.id
_entity.type
_entity.pdbx_description
1 polymer ?
#
loop_
_entity_poly.entity_id
_entity_poly.type
_entity_poly.pdbx_seq_one_letter_code
_entity_poly.pdbx_strand_id
1 'polypeptide(L)'
;MDMADRSHFNLEKKVREAFVFLSNLGFSEIESLPTLVRYQNGGIEVDIYHGRQSYEIGAGISVFGARYSISEIIQASDPEMFKQFRYAMTTTPEGVTSALEELSLLMNRYANTALEGDQKFIMVLEKQRKQWSEDYALDVLAKQLRPKASEAFRQKDYSTATDLYSRIRKCLSTAELKKLDFSIKHSKTAQ
;
A
#
# COMPACT_ATOMS: atom_id res chain seq x y z
N MET A 1 -12.05 -21.17 -26.08
CA MET A 1 -12.58 -20.30 -25.02
C MET A 1 -11.46 -19.32 -24.71
N ASP A 2 -11.63 -18.06 -25.08
CA ASP A 2 -10.59 -17.06 -24.86
C ASP A 2 -10.55 -16.74 -23.36
N MET A 3 -9.47 -17.11 -22.66
CA MET A 3 -9.31 -16.82 -21.23
C MET A 3 -9.20 -15.31 -20.94
N ALA A 4 -9.11 -14.48 -21.99
CA ALA A 4 -9.18 -13.02 -21.91
C ALA A 4 -10.63 -12.49 -21.88
N ASP A 5 -11.64 -13.25 -22.31
CA ASP A 5 -13.03 -12.79 -22.30
C ASP A 5 -13.64 -12.91 -20.89
N ARG A 6 -13.71 -11.76 -20.21
CA ARG A 6 -14.21 -11.62 -18.84
C ARG A 6 -15.66 -11.18 -18.75
N SER A 7 -16.33 -11.05 -19.88
CA SER A 7 -17.72 -10.58 -19.94
C SER A 7 -18.66 -11.48 -19.14
N HIS A 8 -18.36 -12.78 -19.04
CA HIS A 8 -19.14 -13.74 -18.27
C HIS A 8 -19.19 -13.47 -16.76
N PHE A 9 -18.26 -12.66 -16.21
CA PHE A 9 -18.33 -12.24 -14.81
C PHE A 9 -19.39 -11.15 -14.57
N ASN A 10 -19.84 -10.44 -15.61
CA ASN A 10 -20.75 -9.29 -15.57
C ASN A 10 -20.37 -8.29 -14.48
N LEU A 11 -19.08 -7.92 -14.44
CA LEU A 11 -18.51 -7.08 -13.39
C LEU A 11 -19.28 -5.76 -13.28
N GLU A 12 -19.57 -5.14 -14.42
CA GLU A 12 -20.25 -3.86 -14.51
C GLU A 12 -21.63 -3.87 -13.84
N LYS A 13 -22.41 -4.92 -14.06
CA LYS A 13 -23.72 -5.07 -13.42
C LYS A 13 -23.58 -5.19 -11.91
N LYS A 14 -22.67 -6.05 -11.45
CA LYS A 14 -22.45 -6.32 -10.03
C LYS A 14 -21.89 -5.11 -9.28
N VAL A 15 -21.02 -4.33 -9.93
CA VAL A 15 -20.50 -3.09 -9.37
C VAL A 15 -21.63 -2.07 -9.20
N ARG A 16 -22.49 -1.87 -10.21
CA ARG A 16 -23.63 -0.93 -10.09
C ARG A 16 -24.56 -1.29 -8.94
N GLU A 17 -24.77 -2.59 -8.69
CA GLU A 17 -25.57 -3.08 -7.58
C GLU A 17 -24.88 -2.86 -6.23
N ALA A 18 -23.62 -3.33 -6.08
CA ALA A 18 -22.89 -3.27 -4.81
C ALA A 18 -22.44 -1.84 -4.42
N PHE A 19 -22.18 -0.98 -5.40
CA PHE A 19 -21.65 0.37 -5.22
C PHE A 19 -22.68 1.48 -5.48
N VAL A 20 -23.97 1.18 -5.34
CA VAL A 20 -25.06 2.17 -5.50
C VAL A 20 -24.87 3.42 -4.62
N PHE A 21 -24.15 3.29 -3.50
CA PHE A 21 -23.82 4.41 -2.63
C PHE A 21 -22.98 5.49 -3.34
N LEU A 22 -22.16 5.14 -4.34
CA LEU A 22 -21.40 6.12 -5.13
C LEU A 22 -22.35 7.06 -5.88
N SER A 23 -23.39 6.52 -6.50
CA SER A 23 -24.44 7.32 -7.15
C SER A 23 -25.16 8.23 -6.15
N ASN A 24 -25.44 7.72 -4.94
CA ASN A 24 -26.06 8.52 -3.87
C ASN A 24 -25.15 9.67 -3.38
N LEU A 25 -23.84 9.53 -3.52
CA LEU A 25 -22.83 10.55 -3.25
C LEU A 25 -22.58 11.49 -4.45
N GLY A 26 -23.35 11.35 -5.54
CA GLY A 26 -23.24 12.21 -6.73
C GLY A 26 -22.18 11.77 -7.74
N PHE A 27 -21.59 10.60 -7.58
CA PHE A 27 -20.69 10.06 -8.61
C PHE A 27 -21.47 9.53 -9.81
N SER A 28 -20.96 9.79 -11.00
CA SER A 28 -21.49 9.26 -12.26
C SER A 28 -20.51 8.25 -12.86
N GLU A 29 -21.04 7.16 -13.43
CA GLU A 29 -20.22 6.19 -14.17
C GLU A 29 -19.66 6.85 -15.44
N ILE A 30 -18.33 6.78 -15.62
CA ILE A 30 -17.62 7.34 -16.79
C ILE A 30 -16.97 6.28 -17.66
N GLU A 31 -16.76 5.07 -17.14
CA GLU A 31 -16.19 3.95 -17.90
C GLU A 31 -16.72 2.62 -17.37
N SER A 32 -17.01 1.71 -18.30
CA SER A 32 -17.50 0.38 -18.01
C SER A 32 -16.86 -0.62 -18.98
N LEU A 33 -15.95 -1.43 -18.46
CA LEU A 33 -15.23 -2.48 -19.17
C LEU A 33 -15.42 -3.82 -18.43
N PRO A 34 -15.19 -4.96 -19.09
CA PRO A 34 -15.37 -6.28 -18.47
C PRO A 34 -14.58 -6.53 -17.17
N THR A 35 -13.53 -5.73 -16.91
CA THR A 35 -12.66 -5.88 -15.74
C THR A 35 -12.48 -4.58 -14.95
N LEU A 36 -13.21 -3.51 -15.29
CA LEU A 36 -13.01 -2.19 -14.71
C LEU A 36 -14.29 -1.36 -14.83
N VAL A 37 -14.71 -0.75 -13.73
CA VAL A 37 -15.75 0.29 -13.73
C VAL A 37 -15.16 1.52 -13.08
N ARG A 38 -15.37 2.69 -13.69
CA ARG A 38 -14.95 3.98 -13.15
C ARG A 38 -16.12 4.91 -12.93
N TYR A 39 -16.08 5.61 -11.81
CA TYR A 39 -17.00 6.64 -11.41
C TYR A 39 -16.27 7.96 -11.20
N GLN A 40 -16.94 9.09 -11.40
CA GLN A 40 -16.37 10.42 -11.20
C GLN A 40 -17.37 11.37 -10.56
N ASN A 41 -16.88 12.21 -9.64
CA ASN A 41 -17.58 13.37 -9.11
C ASN A 41 -16.58 14.53 -9.00
N GLY A 42 -16.72 15.55 -9.88
CA GLY A 42 -15.78 16.65 -9.95
C GLY A 42 -14.34 16.16 -10.19
N GLY A 43 -13.42 16.53 -9.29
CA GLY A 43 -12.00 16.14 -9.37
C GLY A 43 -11.65 14.80 -8.71
N ILE A 44 -12.65 14.00 -8.34
CA ILE A 44 -12.48 12.71 -7.65
C ILE A 44 -12.97 11.59 -8.56
N GLU A 45 -12.14 10.57 -8.74
CA GLU A 45 -12.48 9.36 -9.48
C GLU A 45 -12.39 8.13 -8.57
N VAL A 46 -13.29 7.17 -8.79
CA VAL A 46 -13.27 5.87 -8.12
C VAL A 46 -13.16 4.81 -9.18
N ASP A 47 -12.18 3.92 -9.07
CA ASP A 47 -12.06 2.73 -9.92
C ASP A 47 -12.31 1.47 -9.10
N ILE A 48 -13.10 0.55 -9.66
CA ILE A 48 -13.34 -0.79 -9.13
C ILE A 48 -12.92 -1.78 -10.22
N TYR A 49 -12.04 -2.72 -9.88
CA TYR A 49 -11.41 -3.59 -10.88
C TYR A 49 -11.41 -5.06 -10.48
N HIS A 50 -11.35 -5.91 -11.50
CA HIS A 50 -10.96 -7.31 -11.41
C HIS A 50 -9.61 -7.49 -12.12
N GLY A 51 -8.56 -7.75 -11.36
CA GLY A 51 -7.18 -7.80 -11.84
C GLY A 51 -7.02 -8.83 -12.95
N ARG A 52 -6.57 -8.40 -14.13
CA ARG A 52 -6.48 -9.27 -15.32
C ARG A 52 -5.55 -10.46 -15.14
N GLN A 53 -4.49 -10.30 -14.34
CA GLN A 53 -3.51 -11.35 -14.06
C GLN A 53 -3.65 -11.93 -12.66
N SER A 54 -3.89 -11.08 -11.65
CA SER A 54 -3.99 -11.48 -10.25
C SER A 54 -5.36 -12.03 -9.86
N TYR A 55 -6.41 -11.77 -10.67
CA TYR A 55 -7.81 -12.05 -10.33
C TYR A 55 -8.28 -11.34 -9.05
N GLU A 56 -7.53 -10.31 -8.65
CA GLU A 56 -7.78 -9.51 -7.45
C GLU A 56 -9.00 -8.62 -7.67
N ILE A 57 -9.91 -8.58 -6.70
CA ILE A 57 -11.00 -7.61 -6.67
C ILE A 57 -10.56 -6.46 -5.76
N GLY A 58 -10.47 -5.26 -6.33
CA GLY A 58 -9.97 -4.09 -5.61
C GLY A 58 -10.61 -2.80 -6.07
N ALA A 59 -10.34 -1.74 -5.32
CA ALA A 59 -10.77 -0.40 -5.66
C ALA A 59 -9.73 0.65 -5.28
N GLY A 60 -9.84 1.82 -5.90
CA GLY A 60 -9.01 2.98 -5.59
C GLY A 60 -9.75 4.29 -5.81
N ILE A 61 -9.24 5.33 -5.16
CA ILE A 61 -9.72 6.71 -5.30
C ILE A 61 -8.59 7.56 -5.86
N SER A 62 -8.84 8.23 -6.97
CA SER A 62 -7.94 9.23 -7.53
C SER A 62 -8.43 10.63 -7.19
N VAL A 63 -7.57 11.40 -6.52
CA VAL A 63 -7.85 12.75 -6.07
C VAL A 63 -6.55 13.57 -6.08
N PHE A 64 -6.62 14.82 -6.54
CA PHE A 64 -5.47 15.72 -6.69
C PHE A 64 -4.29 15.09 -7.50
N GLY A 65 -4.61 14.29 -8.52
CA GLY A 65 -3.61 13.68 -9.40
C GLY A 65 -2.90 12.44 -8.83
N ALA A 66 -3.29 11.98 -7.64
CA ALA A 66 -2.76 10.75 -7.04
C ALA A 66 -3.89 9.73 -6.82
N ARG A 67 -3.63 8.47 -7.19
CA ARG A 67 -4.51 7.34 -6.91
C ARG A 67 -4.12 6.67 -5.61
N TYR A 68 -5.06 6.41 -4.72
CA TYR A 68 -4.90 5.72 -3.44
C TYR A 68 -5.73 4.43 -3.44
N SER A 69 -5.12 3.29 -3.10
CA SER A 69 -5.82 2.02 -3.00
C SER A 69 -6.71 1.96 -1.76
N ILE A 70 -7.76 1.13 -1.78
CA ILE A 70 -8.58 0.89 -0.59
C ILE A 70 -7.75 0.38 0.60
N SER A 71 -6.68 -0.40 0.37
CA SER A 71 -5.78 -0.81 1.46
C SER A 71 -5.06 0.36 2.13
N GLU A 72 -4.63 1.37 1.34
CA GLU A 72 -3.99 2.56 1.89
C GLU A 72 -4.97 3.40 2.71
N ILE A 73 -6.21 3.51 2.23
CA ILE A 73 -7.30 4.21 2.90
C ILE A 73 -7.66 3.53 4.22
N ILE A 74 -7.85 2.20 4.20
CA ILE A 74 -8.11 1.41 5.41
C ILE A 74 -6.96 1.60 6.40
N GLN A 75 -5.71 1.56 5.96
CA GLN A 75 -4.57 1.72 6.86
C GLN A 75 -4.51 3.09 7.54
N ALA A 76 -4.87 4.16 6.80
CA ALA A 76 -4.91 5.51 7.37
C ALA A 76 -6.08 5.69 8.35
N SER A 77 -7.21 5.04 8.10
CA SER A 77 -8.43 5.14 8.92
C SER A 77 -8.44 4.19 10.12
N ASP A 78 -7.92 2.97 9.95
CA ASP A 78 -7.98 1.86 10.92
C ASP A 78 -6.78 0.90 10.72
N PRO A 79 -5.64 1.19 11.37
CA PRO A 79 -4.43 0.37 11.26
C PRO A 79 -4.60 -1.08 11.74
N GLU A 80 -5.53 -1.35 12.66
CA GLU A 80 -5.77 -2.72 13.14
C GLU A 80 -6.57 -3.52 12.12
N MET A 81 -7.60 -2.93 11.51
CA MET A 81 -8.31 -3.56 10.40
C MET A 81 -7.37 -3.84 9.22
N PHE A 82 -6.46 -2.91 8.90
CA PHE A 82 -5.49 -3.11 7.83
C PHE A 82 -4.63 -4.38 8.00
N LYS A 83 -4.23 -4.73 9.23
CA LYS A 83 -3.44 -5.96 9.47
C LYS A 83 -4.20 -7.22 9.06
N GLN A 84 -5.52 -7.20 9.16
CA GLN A 84 -6.41 -8.31 8.83
C GLN A 84 -6.88 -8.27 7.36
N PHE A 85 -6.89 -7.09 6.75
CA PHE A 85 -7.35 -6.88 5.38
C PHE A 85 -6.55 -7.71 4.36
N ARG A 86 -7.26 -8.45 3.51
CA ARG A 86 -6.69 -9.15 2.35
C ARG A 86 -7.60 -8.90 1.16
N TYR A 87 -7.01 -8.67 0.00
CA TYR A 87 -7.80 -8.61 -1.23
C TYR A 87 -8.37 -9.99 -1.55
N ALA A 88 -9.63 -10.01 -1.96
CA ALA A 88 -10.23 -11.21 -2.52
C ALA A 88 -9.63 -11.50 -3.91
N MET A 89 -9.31 -12.76 -4.17
CA MET A 89 -8.85 -13.23 -5.47
C MET A 89 -9.77 -14.36 -5.93
N THR A 90 -10.40 -14.19 -7.09
CA THR A 90 -11.41 -15.15 -7.54
C THR A 90 -11.52 -15.25 -9.06
N THR A 91 -11.76 -16.46 -9.53
CA THR A 91 -11.99 -16.80 -10.93
C THR A 91 -13.43 -17.26 -11.18
N THR A 92 -14.35 -17.12 -10.20
CA THR A 92 -15.74 -17.56 -10.32
C THR A 92 -16.72 -16.38 -10.25
N PRO A 93 -17.83 -16.39 -11.02
CA PRO A 93 -18.84 -15.34 -10.95
C PRO A 93 -19.38 -15.11 -9.53
N GLU A 94 -19.63 -16.17 -8.77
CA GLU A 94 -20.15 -16.10 -7.41
C GLU A 94 -19.13 -15.42 -6.49
N GLY A 95 -17.86 -15.80 -6.62
CA GLY A 95 -16.79 -15.18 -5.85
C GLY A 95 -16.61 -13.69 -6.19
N VAL A 96 -16.78 -13.29 -7.46
CA VAL A 96 -16.78 -11.87 -7.84
C VAL A 96 -17.90 -11.11 -7.14
N THR A 97 -19.11 -11.67 -7.07
CA THR A 97 -20.24 -11.04 -6.38
C THR A 97 -19.93 -10.82 -4.90
N SER A 98 -19.56 -11.89 -4.18
CA SER A 98 -19.27 -11.80 -2.74
C SER A 98 -18.09 -10.87 -2.44
N ALA A 99 -17.06 -10.88 -3.27
CA ALA A 99 -15.92 -9.98 -3.13
C ALA A 99 -16.30 -8.51 -3.33
N LEU A 100 -17.19 -8.21 -4.29
CA LEU A 100 -17.67 -6.84 -4.52
C LEU A 100 -18.57 -6.34 -3.39
N GLU A 101 -19.41 -7.21 -2.81
CA GLU A 101 -20.23 -6.89 -1.64
C GLU A 101 -19.35 -6.56 -0.42
N GLU A 102 -18.32 -7.38 -0.15
CA GLU A 102 -17.39 -7.09 0.95
C GLU A 102 -16.60 -5.79 0.69
N LEU A 103 -16.09 -5.62 -0.53
CA LEU A 103 -15.35 -4.43 -0.92
C LEU A 103 -16.20 -3.16 -0.83
N SER A 104 -17.48 -3.21 -1.20
CA SER A 104 -18.37 -2.05 -1.11
C SER A 104 -18.64 -1.66 0.34
N LEU A 105 -18.80 -2.62 1.24
CA LEU A 105 -18.92 -2.37 2.68
C LEU A 105 -17.66 -1.71 3.25
N LEU A 106 -16.47 -2.17 2.84
CA LEU A 106 -15.19 -1.57 3.25
C LEU A 106 -15.04 -0.15 2.71
N MET A 107 -15.34 0.09 1.44
CA MET A 107 -15.28 1.43 0.85
C MET A 107 -16.25 2.38 1.55
N ASN A 108 -17.51 1.98 1.72
CA ASN A 108 -18.52 2.81 2.37
C ASN A 108 -18.18 3.12 3.84
N ARG A 109 -17.44 2.22 4.52
CA ARG A 109 -17.01 2.43 5.90
C ARG A 109 -15.77 3.32 6.03
N TYR A 110 -14.76 3.11 5.19
CA TYR A 110 -13.43 3.68 5.40
C TYR A 110 -13.07 4.80 4.44
N ALA A 111 -13.78 4.92 3.30
CA ALA A 111 -13.37 5.81 2.21
C ALA A 111 -14.17 7.12 2.13
N ASN A 112 -15.19 7.34 2.97
CA ASN A 112 -16.04 8.55 2.90
C ASN A 112 -15.24 9.84 2.91
N THR A 113 -14.27 9.98 3.83
CA THR A 113 -13.41 11.15 3.93
C THR A 113 -12.58 11.40 2.66
N ALA A 114 -12.16 10.33 1.97
CA ALA A 114 -11.48 10.43 0.68
C ALA A 114 -12.44 10.73 -0.49
N LEU A 115 -13.66 10.17 -0.46
CA LEU A 115 -14.71 10.42 -1.45
C LEU A 115 -15.24 11.86 -1.40
N GLU A 116 -15.18 12.49 -0.23
CA GLU A 116 -15.49 13.93 -0.05
C GLU A 116 -14.32 14.85 -0.45
N GLY A 117 -13.13 14.29 -0.71
CA GLY A 117 -11.94 15.06 -1.06
C GLY A 117 -11.36 15.86 0.10
N ASP A 118 -11.54 15.40 1.34
CA ASP A 118 -11.02 16.10 2.52
C ASP A 118 -9.49 16.22 2.45
N GLN A 119 -9.00 17.45 2.32
CA GLN A 119 -7.59 17.73 2.11
C GLN A 119 -6.71 17.23 3.27
N LYS A 120 -7.21 17.26 4.51
CA LYS A 120 -6.41 16.81 5.66
C LYS A 120 -6.19 15.31 5.61
N PHE A 121 -7.20 14.54 5.24
CA PHE A 121 -7.08 13.10 5.06
C PHE A 121 -6.16 12.75 3.89
N ILE A 122 -6.23 13.48 2.78
CA ILE A 122 -5.28 13.27 1.67
C ILE A 122 -3.85 13.56 2.12
N MET A 123 -3.60 14.62 2.89
CA MET A 123 -2.27 14.88 3.47
C MET A 123 -1.78 13.74 4.38
N VAL A 124 -2.67 13.06 5.10
CA VAL A 124 -2.32 11.87 5.90
C VAL A 124 -1.84 10.74 4.98
N LEU A 125 -2.56 10.47 3.89
CA LEU A 125 -2.18 9.46 2.90
C LEU A 125 -0.83 9.78 2.23
N GLU A 126 -0.59 11.04 1.87
CA GLU A 126 0.69 11.49 1.30
C GLU A 126 1.86 11.30 2.28
N LYS A 127 1.66 11.69 3.55
CA LYS A 127 2.66 11.50 4.60
C LYS A 127 2.96 10.01 4.81
N GLN A 128 1.93 9.17 4.81
CA GLN A 128 2.06 7.72 4.92
C GLN A 128 2.90 7.14 3.78
N ARG A 129 2.62 7.53 2.52
CA ARG A 129 3.43 7.12 1.36
C ARG A 129 4.89 7.53 1.46
N LYS A 130 5.13 8.79 1.86
CA LYS A 130 6.49 9.30 2.05
C LYS A 130 7.23 8.47 3.09
N GLN A 131 6.60 8.19 4.23
CA GLN A 131 7.19 7.37 5.28
C GLN A 131 7.55 5.97 4.76
N TRP A 132 6.65 5.30 4.02
CA TRP A 132 6.94 3.98 3.47
C TRP A 132 8.05 3.98 2.44
N SER A 133 8.11 5.01 1.60
CA SER A 133 9.21 5.17 0.65
C SER A 133 10.55 5.30 1.38
N GLU A 134 10.60 6.06 2.47
CA GLU A 134 11.79 6.23 3.30
C GLU A 134 12.16 4.92 4.02
N ASP A 135 11.17 4.23 4.60
CA ASP A 135 11.37 2.95 5.30
C ASP A 135 11.86 1.85 4.34
N TYR A 136 11.29 1.78 3.14
CA TYR A 136 11.73 0.86 2.10
C TYR A 136 13.16 1.17 1.64
N ALA A 137 13.47 2.44 1.39
CA ALA A 137 14.83 2.86 1.02
C ALA A 137 15.84 2.48 2.12
N LEU A 138 15.46 2.67 3.38
CA LEU A 138 16.28 2.27 4.53
C LEU A 138 16.47 0.75 4.61
N ASP A 139 15.42 -0.05 4.38
CA ASP A 139 15.52 -1.51 4.37
C ASP A 139 16.44 -2.02 3.25
N VAL A 140 16.30 -1.47 2.03
CA VAL A 140 17.20 -1.79 0.91
C VAL A 140 18.65 -1.43 1.24
N LEU A 141 18.88 -0.24 1.82
CA LEU A 141 20.21 0.18 2.26
C LEU A 141 20.75 -0.77 3.35
N ALA A 142 19.92 -1.14 4.32
CA ALA A 142 20.30 -2.06 5.38
C ALA A 142 20.69 -3.44 4.86
N LYS A 143 19.95 -3.99 3.89
CA LYS A 143 20.29 -5.25 3.22
C LYS A 143 21.68 -5.21 2.57
N GLN A 144 22.08 -4.07 2.02
CA GLN A 144 23.37 -3.89 1.37
C GLN A 144 24.52 -3.64 2.36
N LEU A 145 24.29 -2.82 3.40
CA LEU A 145 25.34 -2.38 4.30
C LEU A 145 25.59 -3.35 5.47
N ARG A 146 24.55 -4.02 5.97
CA ARG A 146 24.65 -4.97 7.10
C ARG A 146 25.72 -6.06 6.91
N PRO A 147 25.82 -6.78 5.77
CA PRO A 147 26.87 -7.77 5.60
C PRO A 147 28.27 -7.13 5.60
N LYS A 148 28.44 -5.96 4.97
CA LYS A 148 29.71 -5.22 4.92
C LYS A 148 30.14 -4.72 6.31
N ALA A 149 29.20 -4.17 7.08
CA ALA A 149 29.43 -3.69 8.43
C ALA A 149 29.82 -4.85 9.37
N SER A 150 29.13 -5.99 9.25
CA SER A 150 29.46 -7.18 10.04
C SER A 150 30.83 -7.75 9.67
N GLU A 151 31.23 -7.69 8.40
CA GLU A 151 32.56 -8.11 7.97
C GLU A 151 33.64 -7.18 8.52
N ALA A 152 33.48 -5.87 8.37
CA ALA A 152 34.42 -4.88 8.91
C ALA A 152 34.60 -5.06 10.43
N PHE A 153 33.49 -5.28 11.16
CA PHE A 153 33.54 -5.59 12.59
C PHE A 153 34.35 -6.85 12.90
N ARG A 154 34.16 -7.93 12.11
CA ARG A 154 34.89 -9.19 12.27
C ARG A 154 36.39 -9.03 12.00
N GLN A 155 36.76 -8.18 11.04
CA GLN A 155 38.15 -7.85 10.71
C GLN A 155 38.76 -6.82 11.66
N LYS A 156 38.03 -6.38 12.71
CA LYS A 156 38.43 -5.33 13.65
C LYS A 156 38.65 -3.96 12.99
N ASP A 157 38.15 -3.76 11.77
CA ASP A 157 38.07 -2.43 11.14
C ASP A 157 36.87 -1.69 11.74
N TYR A 158 37.07 -1.18 12.96
CA TYR A 158 36.04 -0.52 13.74
C TYR A 158 35.65 0.85 13.15
N SER A 159 36.54 1.48 12.38
CA SER A 159 36.23 2.74 11.68
C SER A 159 35.19 2.52 10.59
N THR A 160 35.45 1.57 9.70
CA THR A 160 34.51 1.20 8.64
C THR A 160 33.22 0.60 9.22
N ALA A 161 33.32 -0.21 10.28
CA ALA A 161 32.14 -0.74 10.96
C ALA A 161 31.26 0.37 11.55
N THR A 162 31.85 1.39 12.17
CA THR A 162 31.13 2.55 12.72
C THR A 162 30.41 3.33 11.62
N ASP A 163 31.08 3.65 10.51
CA ASP A 163 30.46 4.39 9.40
C ASP A 163 29.27 3.61 8.81
N LEU A 164 29.48 2.33 8.48
CA LEU A 164 28.45 1.49 7.85
C LEU A 164 27.25 1.26 8.76
N TYR A 165 27.45 0.94 10.05
CA TYR A 165 26.33 0.78 10.99
C TYR A 165 25.61 2.10 11.28
N SER A 166 26.31 3.24 11.31
CA SER A 166 25.70 4.54 11.57
C SER A 166 24.70 4.96 10.48
N ARG A 167 24.98 4.63 9.22
CA ARG A 167 24.11 4.93 8.07
C ARG A 167 22.76 4.20 8.11
N ILE A 168 22.70 3.07 8.81
CA ILE A 168 21.48 2.25 8.97
C ILE A 168 21.03 2.17 10.43
N ARG A 169 21.45 3.13 11.27
CA ARG A 169 21.21 3.14 12.72
C ARG A 169 19.75 2.93 13.10
N LYS A 170 18.83 3.51 12.34
CA LYS A 170 17.37 3.46 12.58
C LYS A 170 16.76 2.06 12.49
N CYS A 171 17.42 1.10 11.83
CA CYS A 171 16.93 -0.26 11.64
C CYS A 171 17.90 -1.34 12.16
N LEU A 172 18.78 -0.97 13.10
CA LEU A 172 19.67 -1.92 13.76
C LEU A 172 18.93 -2.69 14.85
N SER A 173 19.19 -3.99 14.90
CA SER A 173 18.83 -4.84 16.04
C SER A 173 19.64 -4.47 17.29
N THR A 174 19.17 -4.89 18.46
CA THR A 174 19.88 -4.70 19.74
C THR A 174 21.32 -5.24 19.70
N ALA A 175 21.55 -6.36 19.00
CA ALA A 175 22.90 -6.92 18.85
C ALA A 175 23.80 -6.05 17.97
N GLU A 176 23.25 -5.48 16.88
CA GLU A 176 23.99 -4.58 15.99
C GLU A 176 24.27 -3.22 16.63
N LEU A 177 23.35 -2.71 17.44
CA LEU A 177 23.59 -1.50 18.24
C LEU A 177 24.78 -1.71 19.19
N LYS A 178 24.87 -2.87 19.86
CA LYS A 178 26.04 -3.20 20.70
C LYS A 178 27.35 -3.25 19.89
N LYS A 179 27.31 -3.78 18.67
CA LYS A 179 28.49 -3.79 17.76
C LYS A 179 28.87 -2.37 17.33
N LEU A 180 27.90 -1.51 17.05
CA LEU A 180 28.14 -0.10 16.73
C LEU A 180 28.77 0.63 17.92
N ASP A 181 28.21 0.49 19.12
CA ASP A 181 28.75 1.11 20.34
C ASP A 181 30.18 0.62 20.64
N PHE A 182 30.43 -0.68 20.46
CA PHE A 182 31.77 -1.25 20.58
C PHE A 182 32.73 -0.64 19.56
N SER A 183 32.32 -0.55 18.29
CA SER A 183 33.14 0.02 17.21
C SER A 183 33.44 1.51 17.43
N ILE A 184 32.47 2.28 17.92
CA ILE A 184 32.66 3.70 18.28
C ILE A 184 33.70 3.85 19.40
N LYS A 185 33.68 2.96 20.40
CA LYS A 185 34.65 3.00 21.49
C LYS A 185 36.06 2.64 21.04
N HIS A 186 36.21 1.68 20.12
CA HIS A 186 37.50 1.14 19.72
C HIS A 186 38.09 1.79 18.45
N SER A 187 37.29 2.56 17.70
CA SER A 187 37.80 3.43 16.61
C SER A 187 38.51 4.68 17.16
N LYS A 188 38.13 5.15 18.35
CA LYS A 188 38.76 6.31 19.02
C LYS A 188 40.09 5.99 19.71
N THR A 189 40.40 4.71 19.93
CA THR A 189 41.63 4.27 20.62
C THR A 189 42.78 3.97 19.66
N ALA A 190 42.58 4.13 18.34
CA ALA A 190 43.57 3.85 17.31
C ALA A 190 44.28 5.11 16.75
N GLN A 191 44.19 6.25 17.46
CA GLN A 191 44.98 7.46 17.22
C GLN A 191 46.03 7.65 18.31
#